data_AF-A0A934UG09-F1
#
_entry.id   AF-A0A934UG09-F1
#
_cell.length_a   1.000
_cell.length_b   1.000
_cell.length_c   1.000
_cell.angle_alpha   90.00
_cell.angle_beta   90.00
_cell.angle_gamma   90.00
#
_symmetry.space_group_name_H-M   'P 1'
#
loop_
_entity.id
_entity.type
_entity.pdbx_description
1 polymer ?
#
loop_
_entity_poly.entity_id
_entity_poly.type
_entity_poly.pdbx_seq_one_letter_code
_entity_poly.pdbx_strand_id
1 'polypeptide(L)'
;MRIDTRLPALLLALGWGSAGVAQDAWTQRKCGLYAAAWQQVLDANALDGVRETFRQRHQDFIDRGCPAETRICARTQAEIDLADLMTVLSMNEGMASTFVPFGCPDRD
;
A
#
# COMPACT_ATOMS: atom_id res chain seq x y z
N MET A 1 18.81 -2.46 -63.28
CA MET A 1 17.76 -2.00 -62.36
C MET A 1 16.54 -2.92 -62.45
N ARG A 2 16.49 -3.95 -61.60
CA ARG A 2 15.29 -4.69 -61.15
C ARG A 2 15.70 -5.34 -59.83
N ILE A 3 15.13 -4.88 -58.73
CA ILE A 3 15.39 -5.40 -57.37
C ILE A 3 14.21 -6.30 -57.01
N ASP A 4 14.52 -7.56 -56.69
CA ASP A 4 13.60 -8.63 -56.32
C ASP A 4 12.79 -8.35 -55.05
N THR A 5 11.49 -8.58 -55.14
CA THR A 5 10.52 -8.47 -54.04
C THR A 5 10.49 -9.78 -53.25
N ARG A 6 11.14 -9.82 -52.09
CA ARG A 6 10.90 -10.86 -51.07
C ARG A 6 10.68 -10.21 -49.70
N LEU A 7 9.41 -10.04 -49.32
CA LEU A 7 8.99 -9.69 -47.97
C LEU A 7 8.98 -10.95 -47.09
N PRO A 8 9.66 -10.96 -45.92
CA PRO A 8 9.30 -11.86 -44.85
C PRO A 8 8.32 -11.16 -43.90
N ALA A 9 7.19 -11.81 -43.65
CA ALA A 9 6.24 -11.43 -42.61
C ALA A 9 6.88 -11.70 -41.23
N LEU A 10 7.16 -10.64 -40.47
CA LEU A 10 7.62 -10.75 -39.08
C LEU A 10 6.40 -10.75 -38.15
N LEU A 11 6.03 -11.92 -37.64
CA LEU A 11 5.04 -12.09 -36.59
C LEU A 11 5.61 -11.62 -35.24
N LEU A 12 5.20 -10.43 -34.80
CA LEU A 12 5.47 -9.91 -33.45
C LEU A 12 4.55 -10.61 -32.44
N ALA A 13 5.05 -11.67 -31.80
CA ALA A 13 4.47 -12.21 -30.59
C ALA A 13 4.84 -11.29 -29.40
N LEU A 14 3.97 -10.33 -29.08
CA LEU A 14 4.06 -9.57 -27.83
C LEU A 14 3.65 -10.50 -26.68
N GLY A 15 4.65 -11.08 -26.02
CA GLY A 15 4.46 -11.75 -24.75
C GLY A 15 3.90 -10.77 -23.73
N TRP A 16 2.68 -11.03 -23.25
CA TRP A 16 2.16 -10.43 -22.02
C TRP A 16 2.94 -11.01 -20.83
N GLY A 17 4.13 -10.46 -20.59
CA GLY A 17 4.78 -10.60 -19.31
C GLY A 17 3.94 -9.86 -18.26
N SER A 18 3.44 -10.58 -17.26
CA SER A 18 2.84 -10.00 -16.06
C SER A 18 3.90 -9.14 -15.37
N ALA A 19 3.89 -7.84 -15.61
CA ALA A 19 4.71 -6.90 -14.87
C ALA A 19 4.11 -6.77 -13.47
N GLY A 20 4.70 -7.44 -12.48
CA GLY A 20 4.66 -6.94 -11.12
C GLY A 20 5.30 -5.55 -11.16
N VAL A 21 4.49 -4.50 -10.96
CA VAL A 21 4.97 -3.12 -10.93
C VAL A 21 6.01 -3.00 -9.82
N ALA A 22 7.28 -2.85 -10.19
CA ALA A 22 8.32 -2.48 -9.25
C ALA A 22 7.87 -1.18 -8.56
N GLN A 23 7.70 -1.21 -7.23
CA GLN A 23 7.33 -0.01 -6.49
C GLN A 23 8.45 1.03 -6.64
N ASP A 24 8.06 2.25 -6.97
CA ASP A 24 9.01 3.36 -7.07
C ASP A 24 9.64 3.65 -5.68
N ALA A 25 10.83 4.25 -5.70
CA ALA A 25 11.60 4.53 -4.48
C ALA A 25 10.84 5.43 -3.48
N TRP A 26 9.95 6.29 -3.96
CA TRP A 26 9.14 7.13 -3.10
C TRP A 26 8.04 6.33 -2.39
N THR A 27 7.39 5.39 -3.09
CA THR A 27 6.44 4.46 -2.48
C THR A 27 7.09 3.59 -1.40
N GLN A 28 8.29 3.07 -1.65
CA GLN A 28 9.04 2.32 -0.63
C GLN A 28 9.40 3.19 0.58
N ARG A 29 9.82 4.45 0.36
CA ARG A 29 10.10 5.40 1.44
C ARG A 29 8.87 5.66 2.31
N LYS A 30 7.70 5.90 1.70
CA LYS A 30 6.43 6.09 2.42
C LYS A 30 6.06 4.86 3.26
N CYS A 31 6.31 3.66 2.76
CA CYS A 31 6.08 2.44 3.54
C CYS A 31 6.99 2.36 4.77
N GLY A 32 8.27 2.74 4.63
CA GLY A 32 9.20 2.83 5.75
C GLY A 32 8.77 3.85 6.81
N LEU A 33 8.27 5.02 6.39
CA LEU A 33 7.73 6.05 7.29
C LEU A 33 6.48 5.55 8.04
N TYR A 34 5.57 4.88 7.34
CA TYR A 34 4.40 4.26 7.96
C TYR A 34 4.80 3.17 8.98
N ALA A 35 5.77 2.32 8.65
CA ALA A 35 6.27 1.30 9.56
C ALA A 35 6.90 1.90 10.82
N ALA A 36 7.65 3.00 10.68
CA ALA A 36 8.21 3.72 11.82
C ALA A 36 7.11 4.34 12.71
N ALA A 37 6.06 4.92 12.12
CA ALA A 37 4.91 5.43 12.85
C ALA A 37 4.16 4.29 13.59
N TRP A 38 4.02 3.13 12.96
CA TRP A 38 3.42 1.96 13.60
C TRP A 38 4.23 1.48 14.79
N GLN A 39 5.56 1.44 14.68
CA GLN A 39 6.43 1.08 15.80
C GLN A 39 6.29 2.06 16.97
N GLN A 40 6.19 3.37 16.71
CA GLN A 40 5.95 4.37 17.76
C GLN A 40 4.65 4.12 18.53
N VAL A 41 3.58 3.71 17.82
CA VAL A 41 2.30 3.32 18.46
C VAL A 41 2.46 2.09 19.35
N LEU A 42 3.18 1.06 18.86
CA LEU A 42 3.46 -0.15 19.64
C LEU A 42 4.26 0.17 20.91
N ASP A 43 5.29 0.98 20.79
CA ASP A 43 6.17 1.38 21.91
C ASP A 43 5.42 2.22 22.95
N ALA A 44 4.46 3.06 22.50
CA ALA A 44 3.61 3.86 23.37
C ALA A 44 2.46 3.07 24.02
N ASN A 45 2.28 1.79 23.67
CA ASN A 45 1.17 0.93 24.11
C ASN A 45 -0.22 1.57 23.90
N ALA A 46 -0.39 2.33 22.81
CA ALA A 46 -1.64 3.01 22.47
C ALA A 46 -2.69 2.07 21.83
N LEU A 47 -2.76 0.81 22.30
CA LEU A 47 -3.53 -0.28 21.69
C LEU A 47 -4.67 -0.82 22.56
N ASP A 48 -4.97 -0.15 23.67
CA ASP A 48 -6.11 -0.54 24.51
C ASP A 48 -7.43 -0.40 23.73
N GLY A 49 -8.31 -1.39 23.84
CA GLY A 49 -9.56 -1.46 23.07
C GLY A 49 -9.41 -1.71 21.56
N VAL A 50 -8.18 -1.84 21.03
CA VAL A 50 -7.93 -2.19 19.62
C VAL A 50 -8.01 -3.71 19.45
N ARG A 51 -8.72 -4.20 18.44
CA ARG A 51 -8.79 -5.65 18.19
C ARG A 51 -7.46 -6.16 17.64
N GLU A 52 -7.10 -7.38 18.03
CA GLU A 52 -5.89 -8.05 17.52
C GLU A 52 -5.89 -8.17 16.00
N THR A 53 -7.04 -8.48 15.40
CA THR A 53 -7.17 -8.55 13.94
C THR A 53 -6.93 -7.23 13.25
N PHE A 54 -7.20 -6.08 13.90
CA PHE A 54 -6.85 -4.78 13.34
C PHE A 54 -5.33 -4.56 13.40
N ARG A 55 -4.69 -4.87 14.53
CA ARG A 55 -3.22 -4.78 14.69
C ARG A 55 -2.48 -5.65 13.68
N GLN A 56 -2.88 -6.91 13.52
CA GLN A 56 -2.27 -7.83 12.56
C GLN A 56 -2.34 -7.29 11.14
N ARG A 57 -3.45 -6.65 10.76
CA ARG A 57 -3.59 -6.08 9.43
C ARG A 57 -2.68 -4.88 9.17
N HIS A 58 -2.31 -4.11 10.19
CA HIS A 58 -1.27 -3.09 10.06
C HIS A 58 0.09 -3.73 9.77
N GLN A 59 0.42 -4.79 10.52
CA GLN A 59 1.66 -5.53 10.31
C GLN A 59 1.71 -6.18 8.93
N ASP A 60 0.64 -6.87 8.50
CA ASP A 60 0.53 -7.49 7.18
C ASP A 60 0.67 -6.47 6.05
N PHE A 61 0.13 -5.26 6.22
CA PHE A 61 0.28 -4.18 5.25
C PHE A 61 1.74 -3.77 5.10
N ILE A 62 2.48 -3.65 6.20
CA ILE A 62 3.92 -3.34 6.20
C ILE A 62 4.72 -4.48 5.57
N ASP A 63 4.49 -5.72 6.01
CA ASP A 63 5.23 -6.91 5.57
C ASP A 63 5.06 -7.17 4.06
N ARG A 64 3.92 -6.76 3.49
CA ARG A 64 3.63 -6.82 2.05
C ARG A 64 4.16 -5.63 1.24
N GLY A 65 4.84 -4.67 1.86
CA GLY A 65 5.36 -3.49 1.18
C GLY A 65 4.31 -2.43 0.89
N CYS A 66 3.34 -2.27 1.78
CA CYS A 66 2.28 -1.26 1.72
C CYS A 66 1.52 -1.22 0.37
N PRO A 67 0.83 -2.31 -0.04
CA PRO A 67 0.11 -2.35 -1.32
C PRO A 67 -1.03 -1.32 -1.36
N ALA A 68 -1.08 -0.50 -2.42
CA ALA A 68 -2.01 0.63 -2.54
C ALA A 68 -3.50 0.23 -2.51
N GLU A 69 -3.81 -1.01 -2.89
CA GLU A 69 -5.16 -1.58 -2.86
C GLU A 69 -5.62 -2.03 -1.47
N THR A 70 -4.74 -2.02 -0.46
CA THR A 70 -5.08 -2.48 0.89
C THR A 70 -6.06 -1.53 1.56
N ARG A 71 -7.18 -2.08 2.04
CA ARG A 71 -8.19 -1.34 2.82
C ARG A 71 -8.40 -1.97 4.20
N ILE A 72 -7.90 -1.33 5.25
CA ILE A 72 -8.07 -1.67 6.65
C ILE A 72 -9.26 -0.90 7.23
N CYS A 73 -10.28 -1.64 7.68
CA CYS A 73 -11.50 -1.04 8.20
C CYS A 73 -11.47 -1.02 9.73
N ALA A 74 -11.43 0.19 10.29
CA ALA A 74 -11.66 0.43 11.72
C ALA A 74 -13.15 0.24 12.04
N ARG A 75 -13.46 -0.52 13.09
CA ARG A 75 -14.83 -0.87 13.48
C ARG A 75 -15.20 -0.42 14.90
N THR A 76 -14.21 -0.21 15.77
CA THR A 76 -14.41 0.28 17.14
C THR A 76 -13.92 1.72 17.25
N GLN A 77 -14.33 2.43 18.30
CA GLN A 77 -13.86 3.81 18.53
C GLN A 77 -12.33 3.86 18.69
N ALA A 78 -11.74 2.95 19.47
CA ALA A 78 -10.30 2.86 19.64
C ALA A 78 -9.54 2.63 18.31
N GLU A 79 -10.12 1.85 17.38
CA GLU A 79 -9.54 1.66 16.05
C GLU A 79 -9.66 2.88 15.16
N ILE A 80 -10.74 3.65 15.29
CA ILE A 80 -10.93 4.92 14.58
C ILE A 80 -9.92 5.93 15.09
N ASP A 81 -9.78 6.07 16.41
CA ASP A 81 -8.81 6.99 17.03
C ASP A 81 -7.37 6.62 16.63
N LEU A 82 -7.05 5.32 16.57
CA LEU A 82 -5.76 4.84 16.08
C LEU A 82 -5.56 5.11 14.57
N ALA A 83 -6.59 4.92 13.74
CA ALA A 83 -6.51 5.23 12.31
C ALA A 83 -6.29 6.72 12.06
N ASP A 84 -6.98 7.59 12.82
CA ASP A 84 -6.79 9.04 12.78
C ASP A 84 -5.39 9.43 13.23
N LEU A 85 -4.90 8.85 14.33
CA LEU A 85 -3.52 9.05 14.80
C LEU A 85 -2.50 8.68 13.73
N MET A 86 -2.62 7.48 13.13
CA MET A 86 -1.71 7.03 12.07
C MET A 86 -1.78 7.92 10.82
N THR A 87 -2.95 8.47 10.51
CA THR A 87 -3.12 9.46 9.43
C THR A 87 -2.36 10.74 9.74
N VAL A 88 -2.50 11.29 10.95
CA VAL A 88 -1.77 12.49 11.39
C VAL A 88 -0.26 12.25 11.40
N LEU A 89 0.21 11.12 11.94
CA LEU A 89 1.64 10.77 11.93
C LEU A 89 2.19 10.71 10.50
N SER A 90 1.46 10.08 9.58
CA SER A 90 1.85 10.01 8.17
C SER A 90 1.90 11.41 7.52
N MET A 91 0.92 12.27 7.80
CA MET A 91 0.89 13.65 7.29
C MET A 91 2.06 14.49 7.83
N ASN A 92 2.45 14.29 9.09
CA ASN A 92 3.61 14.97 9.69
C ASN A 92 4.93 14.60 9.01
N GLU A 93 5.04 13.37 8.49
CA GLU A 93 6.16 12.91 7.67
C GLU A 93 6.10 13.39 6.20
N GLY A 94 5.14 14.27 5.87
CA GLY A 94 4.96 14.81 4.52
C GLY A 94 4.31 13.84 3.54
N MET A 95 3.68 12.77 4.03
CA MET A 95 2.94 11.82 3.20
C MET A 95 1.53 12.36 2.92
N ALA A 96 1.02 12.10 1.71
CA ALA A 96 -0.38 12.39 1.40
C ALA A 96 -1.30 11.49 2.23
N SER A 97 -2.44 12.02 2.70
CA SER A 97 -3.45 11.26 3.44
C SER A 97 -4.06 10.11 2.64
N THR A 98 -3.85 10.08 1.32
CA THR A 98 -4.28 8.97 0.45
C THR A 98 -3.37 7.75 0.51
N PHE A 99 -2.22 7.82 1.19
CA PHE A 99 -1.31 6.67 1.32
C PHE A 99 -1.76 5.67 2.39
N VAL A 100 -2.39 6.13 3.48
CA VAL A 100 -2.75 5.23 4.59
C VAL A 100 -3.83 4.24 4.15
N PRO A 101 -3.80 2.99 4.66
CA PRO A 101 -4.64 1.94 4.14
C PRO A 101 -6.08 2.01 4.66
N PHE A 102 -6.56 3.10 5.25
CA PHE A 102 -7.83 3.10 5.97
C PHE A 102 -9.04 3.22 5.04
N GLY A 103 -9.93 2.25 5.15
CA GLY A 103 -11.16 2.17 4.36
C GLY A 103 -12.04 1.02 4.76
N CYS A 104 -13.34 1.26 4.77
CA CYS A 104 -14.36 0.24 4.96
C CYS A 104 -15.06 -0.05 3.63
N PRO A 105 -15.48 -1.30 3.39
CA PRO A 105 -16.38 -1.58 2.29
C PRO A 105 -17.67 -0.76 2.46
N ASP A 106 -18.26 -0.37 1.34
CA ASP A 106 -19.61 0.19 1.33
C ASP A 106 -20.54 -0.81 2.03
N ARG A 107 -21.52 -0.27 2.77
CA ARG A 107 -22.53 -1.09 3.42
C ARG A 107 -23.66 -1.22 2.41
N ASP A 108 -23.81 -2.39 1.81
CA ASP A 108 -24.96 -2.78 1.01
C ASP A 108 -26.28 -2.61 1.80
#